data_AF-A0A836QPA0-F1
#
_entry.id   AF-A0A836QPA0-F1
#
_cell.length_a   1.000
_cell.length_b   1.000
_cell.length_c   1.000
_cell.angle_alpha   90.00
_cell.angle_beta   90.00
_cell.angle_gamma   90.00
#
_symmetry.space_group_name_H-M   'P 1'
#
loop_
_entity.id
_entity.type
_entity.pdbx_description
1 polymer ?
#
loop_
_entity_poly.entity_id
_entity_poly.type
_entity_poly.pdbx_seq_one_letter_code
_entity_poly.pdbx_strand_id
1 'polypeptide(L)'
;EARGYRRLVDDFNYNQGKLSQFISKSRSYIANSLRLLSLPEDVLLMVERGNLSAGHARTLIGLNNSVDIAKKIIQKKLSVRQSEILVKQFRDKKFKLISQKDSNVLDLQKDLEEKTGLNVSINNKKNNSGIISFEYRDLNQLDKLINVIKKNY
;
A
#
# COMPACT_ATOMS: atom_id res chain seq x y z
N GLU A 1 9.11 -27.20 5.84
CA GLU A 1 9.82 -27.23 4.54
C GLU A 1 10.82 -26.08 4.37
N ALA A 2 10.39 -24.81 4.34
CA ALA A 2 11.28 -23.67 4.07
C ALA A 2 12.52 -23.58 4.98
N ARG A 3 12.36 -23.85 6.30
CA ARG A 3 13.49 -23.88 7.25
C ARG A 3 14.54 -24.94 6.90
N GLY A 4 14.10 -26.09 6.36
CA GLY A 4 14.99 -27.15 5.89
C GLY A 4 15.77 -26.74 4.64
N TYR A 5 15.14 -26.03 3.70
CA TYR A 5 15.85 -25.49 2.53
C TYR A 5 16.90 -24.46 2.93
N ARG A 6 16.61 -23.58 3.91
CA ARG A 6 17.58 -22.60 4.40
C ARG A 6 18.81 -23.28 5.00
N ARG A 7 18.58 -24.31 5.83
CA ARG A 7 19.67 -25.12 6.39
C ARG A 7 20.52 -25.80 5.32
N LEU A 8 19.92 -26.34 4.26
CA LEU A 8 20.66 -26.95 3.15
C LEU A 8 21.47 -25.92 2.33
N VAL A 9 20.98 -24.68 2.21
CA VAL A 9 21.72 -23.60 1.57
C VAL A 9 22.90 -23.16 2.44
N ASP A 10 22.67 -23.00 3.75
CA ASP A 10 23.66 -22.52 4.72
C ASP A 10 24.75 -23.59 5.00
N ASP A 11 24.36 -24.85 5.21
CA ASP A 11 25.27 -25.96 5.59
C ASP A 11 26.13 -26.46 4.41
N PHE A 12 25.63 -26.37 3.17
CA PHE A 12 26.30 -26.92 1.99
C PHE A 12 26.71 -25.87 0.95
N ASN A 13 26.49 -24.58 1.24
CA ASN A 13 26.78 -23.45 0.36
C ASN A 13 26.22 -23.65 -1.07
N TYR A 14 25.13 -24.41 -1.20
CA TYR A 14 24.57 -24.75 -2.50
C TYR A 14 23.91 -23.52 -3.11
N ASN A 15 24.33 -23.17 -4.33
CA ASN A 15 23.58 -22.23 -5.15
C ASN A 15 22.15 -22.77 -5.36
N GLN A 16 21.14 -21.88 -5.32
CA GLN A 16 19.72 -22.19 -5.53
C GLN A 16 19.46 -23.07 -6.78
N GLY A 17 20.32 -22.96 -7.81
CA GLY A 17 20.30 -23.84 -8.98
C GLY A 17 20.62 -25.31 -8.67
N LYS A 18 21.68 -25.59 -7.91
CA LYS A 18 22.03 -26.97 -7.51
C LYS A 18 20.96 -27.55 -6.58
N LEU A 19 20.46 -26.76 -5.63
CA LEU A 19 19.39 -27.20 -4.72
C LEU A 19 18.10 -27.59 -5.46
N SER A 20 17.77 -26.88 -6.55
CA SER A 20 16.59 -27.19 -7.38
C SER A 20 16.67 -28.57 -8.06
N GLN A 21 17.87 -28.97 -8.47
CA GLN A 21 18.12 -30.29 -9.06
C GLN A 21 18.05 -31.40 -8.00
N PHE A 22 18.59 -31.16 -6.80
CA PHE A 22 18.55 -32.13 -5.70
C PHE A 22 17.15 -32.38 -5.15
N ILE A 23 16.31 -31.35 -5.08
CA ILE A 23 14.98 -31.42 -4.43
C ILE A 23 13.87 -31.68 -5.48
N SER A 24 14.20 -31.78 -6.77
CA SER A 24 13.24 -31.94 -7.87
C SER A 24 12.10 -30.91 -7.83
N LYS A 25 12.41 -29.68 -7.41
CA LYS A 25 11.49 -28.53 -7.35
C LYS A 25 12.10 -27.36 -8.10
N SER A 26 11.25 -26.51 -8.69
CA SER A 26 11.74 -25.37 -9.45
C SER A 26 12.55 -24.41 -8.57
N ARG A 27 13.59 -23.79 -9.15
CA ARG A 27 14.38 -22.74 -8.49
C ARG A 27 13.48 -21.65 -7.88
N SER A 28 12.42 -21.28 -8.60
CA SER A 28 11.42 -20.31 -8.13
C SER A 28 10.65 -20.78 -6.90
N TYR A 29 10.32 -22.08 -6.79
CA TYR A 29 9.66 -22.64 -5.61
C TYR A 29 10.55 -22.55 -4.37
N ILE A 30 11.83 -22.89 -4.52
CA ILE A 30 12.83 -22.80 -3.45
C ILE A 30 13.02 -21.34 -3.02
N ALA A 31 13.24 -20.44 -3.97
CA ALA A 31 13.40 -19.02 -3.69
C ALA A 31 12.17 -18.43 -2.98
N ASN A 32 10.96 -18.76 -3.43
CA ASN A 32 9.72 -18.31 -2.80
C ASN A 32 9.58 -18.85 -1.36
N SER A 33 9.94 -20.10 -1.14
CA SER A 33 9.90 -20.72 0.20
C SER A 33 10.89 -20.06 1.14
N LEU A 34 12.12 -19.79 0.68
CA LEU A 34 13.13 -19.07 1.47
C LEU A 34 12.69 -17.64 1.77
N ARG A 35 12.06 -16.95 0.82
CA ARG A 35 11.57 -15.58 1.04
C ARG A 35 10.45 -15.52 2.08
N LEU A 36 9.67 -16.57 2.29
CA LEU A 36 8.68 -16.59 3.38
C LEU A 36 9.35 -16.48 4.76
N LEU A 37 10.56 -17.02 4.94
CA LEU A 37 11.31 -16.90 6.20
C LEU A 37 11.80 -15.49 6.51
N SER A 38 11.69 -14.55 5.56
CA SER A 38 11.99 -13.13 5.80
C SER A 38 10.81 -12.36 6.42
N LEU A 39 9.65 -13.01 6.58
CA LEU A 39 8.48 -12.40 7.20
C LEU A 39 8.60 -12.40 8.74
N PRO A 40 7.90 -11.46 9.42
CA PRO A 40 7.77 -11.50 10.87
C PRO A 40 7.14 -12.80 11.36
N GLU A 41 7.52 -13.20 12.57
CA GLU A 41 7.07 -14.44 13.21
C GLU A 41 5.55 -14.52 13.35
N ASP A 42 4.89 -13.39 13.63
CA ASP A 42 3.42 -13.30 13.66
C ASP A 42 2.76 -13.73 12.34
N VAL A 43 3.32 -13.33 11.19
CA VAL A 43 2.78 -13.69 9.88
C VAL A 43 3.06 -15.15 9.57
N LEU A 44 4.24 -15.65 9.94
CA LEU A 44 4.58 -17.07 9.82
C LEU A 44 3.63 -17.95 10.63
N LEU A 45 3.32 -17.57 11.86
CA LEU A 45 2.34 -18.27 12.71
C LEU A 45 0.94 -18.30 12.08
N MET A 46 0.52 -17.20 11.43
CA MET A 46 -0.77 -17.18 10.73
C MET A 46 -0.79 -18.14 9.52
N VAL A 47 0.34 -18.34 8.86
CA VAL A 47 0.48 -19.31 7.77
C VAL A 47 0.52 -20.74 8.30
N GLU A 48 1.27 -21.00 9.38
CA GLU A 48 1.35 -22.31 10.04
C GLU A 48 -0.02 -22.75 10.58
N ARG A 49 -0.82 -21.81 11.11
CA ARG A 49 -2.21 -22.05 11.56
C ARG A 49 -3.19 -22.24 10.41
N GLY A 50 -2.79 -22.06 9.15
CA GLY A 50 -3.67 -22.18 7.98
C GLY A 50 -4.60 -20.98 7.74
N ASN A 51 -4.49 -19.91 8.53
CA ASN A 51 -5.30 -18.69 8.34
C ASN A 51 -4.88 -17.92 7.09
N LEU A 52 -3.61 -18.04 6.68
CA LEU A 52 -3.06 -17.46 5.46
C LEU A 52 -2.43 -18.54 4.60
N SER A 53 -2.75 -18.50 3.30
CA SER A 53 -2.04 -19.34 2.33
C SER A 53 -0.63 -18.80 2.07
N ALA A 54 0.27 -19.67 1.61
CA ALA A 54 1.61 -19.26 1.16
C ALA A 54 1.57 -18.18 0.06
N GLY A 55 0.51 -18.16 -0.76
CA GLY A 55 0.27 -17.11 -1.75
C GLY A 55 0.04 -15.75 -1.11
N HIS A 56 -0.81 -15.68 -0.09
CA HIS A 56 -1.04 -14.44 0.67
C HIS A 56 0.23 -13.96 1.37
N ALA A 57 0.94 -14.86 2.04
CA ALA A 57 2.17 -14.53 2.75
C ALA A 57 3.25 -13.94 1.81
N ARG A 58 3.35 -14.45 0.57
CA ARG A 58 4.28 -13.91 -0.43
C ARG A 58 4.03 -12.43 -0.73
N THR A 59 2.77 -12.01 -0.76
CA THR A 59 2.43 -10.59 -1.01
C THR A 59 2.97 -9.68 0.09
N LEU A 60 3.05 -10.17 1.32
CA LEU A 60 3.43 -9.40 2.50
C LEU A 60 4.95 -9.21 2.66
N ILE A 61 5.77 -9.92 1.89
CA ILE A 61 7.23 -9.88 2.00
C ILE A 61 7.73 -8.45 1.72
N GLY A 62 8.56 -7.91 2.61
CA GLY A 62 9.14 -6.56 2.45
C GLY A 62 8.20 -5.40 2.80
N LEU A 63 7.07 -5.67 3.45
CA LEU A 63 6.21 -4.64 4.04
C LEU A 63 6.52 -4.45 5.53
N ASN A 64 6.73 -3.20 5.93
CA ASN A 64 6.92 -2.84 7.34
C ASN A 64 5.68 -3.18 8.19
N ASN A 65 4.47 -2.96 7.66
CA ASN A 65 3.20 -3.22 8.37
C ASN A 65 2.56 -4.54 7.93
N SER A 66 3.38 -5.56 7.65
CA SER A 66 2.94 -6.86 7.16
C SER A 66 1.94 -7.56 8.09
N VAL A 67 2.08 -7.41 9.41
CA VAL A 67 1.19 -8.00 10.43
C VAL A 67 -0.22 -7.39 10.37
N ASP A 68 -0.34 -6.07 10.29
CA ASP A 68 -1.65 -5.41 10.24
C ASP A 68 -2.39 -5.72 8.94
N ILE A 69 -1.64 -5.79 7.83
CA ILE A 69 -2.20 -6.14 6.53
C ILE A 69 -2.64 -7.61 6.52
N ALA A 70 -1.86 -8.52 7.11
CA ALA A 70 -2.22 -9.92 7.30
C ALA A 70 -3.56 -10.07 8.05
N LYS A 71 -3.73 -9.37 9.17
CA LYS A 71 -4.98 -9.35 9.93
C LYS A 71 -6.16 -8.85 9.09
N LYS A 72 -5.97 -7.79 8.29
CA LYS A 72 -6.99 -7.27 7.36
C LYS A 72 -7.37 -8.28 6.28
N ILE A 73 -6.40 -9.01 5.73
CA ILE A 73 -6.64 -10.06 4.73
C ILE A 73 -7.51 -11.17 5.32
N ILE A 74 -7.22 -11.60 6.54
CA ILE A 74 -7.98 -12.63 7.26
C ILE A 74 -9.40 -12.13 7.56
N GLN A 75 -9.54 -10.94 8.16
CA GLN A 75 -10.85 -10.36 8.51
C GLN A 75 -11.76 -10.21 7.30
N LYS A 76 -11.20 -9.77 6.17
CA LYS A 76 -11.96 -9.54 4.93
C LYS A 76 -12.03 -10.77 4.02
N LYS A 77 -11.46 -11.91 4.42
CA LYS A 77 -11.35 -13.15 3.63
C LYS A 77 -10.97 -12.87 2.17
N LEU A 78 -9.95 -12.04 1.97
CA LEU A 78 -9.54 -11.63 0.63
C LEU A 78 -8.90 -12.80 -0.12
N SER A 79 -9.09 -12.82 -1.44
CA SER A 79 -8.35 -13.71 -2.33
C SER A 79 -6.90 -13.25 -2.49
N VAL A 80 -6.04 -14.14 -3.01
CA VAL A 80 -4.61 -13.84 -3.23
C VAL A 80 -4.44 -12.63 -4.16
N ARG A 81 -5.23 -12.57 -5.24
CA ARG A 81 -5.23 -11.43 -6.18
C ARG A 81 -5.67 -10.12 -5.51
N GLN A 82 -6.72 -10.16 -4.69
CA GLN A 82 -7.18 -8.97 -3.95
C GLN A 82 -6.14 -8.51 -2.93
N SER A 83 -5.43 -9.45 -2.30
CA SER A 83 -4.35 -9.17 -1.36
C SER A 83 -3.15 -8.54 -2.06
N GLU A 84 -2.79 -8.99 -3.26
CA GLU A 84 -1.76 -8.34 -4.09
C GLU A 84 -2.13 -6.89 -4.42
N ILE A 85 -3.38 -6.65 -4.84
CA ILE A 85 -3.87 -5.30 -5.15
C ILE A 85 -3.83 -4.41 -3.90
N LEU A 86 -4.29 -4.93 -2.76
CA LEU A 86 -4.30 -4.21 -1.49
C LEU A 86 -2.87 -3.88 -1.05
N VAL A 87 -1.97 -4.86 -1.06
CA VAL A 87 -0.56 -4.65 -0.74
C VAL A 87 0.09 -3.63 -1.69
N LYS A 88 -0.20 -3.73 -3.00
CA LYS A 88 0.30 -2.77 -3.99
C LYS A 88 -0.17 -1.36 -3.66
N GLN A 89 -1.44 -1.18 -3.27
CA GLN A 89 -1.93 0.11 -2.77
C GLN A 89 -1.22 0.59 -1.50
N PHE A 90 -0.78 -0.30 -0.60
CA PHE A 90 -0.03 0.10 0.60
C PHE A 90 1.45 0.41 0.31
N ARG A 91 2.10 -0.32 -0.61
CA ARG A 91 3.44 0.01 -1.12
C ARG A 91 3.41 1.32 -1.90
N ASP A 92 2.44 1.46 -2.78
CA ASP A 92 2.23 2.66 -3.57
C ASP A 92 1.64 3.79 -2.74
N LYS A 93 1.05 3.56 -1.55
CA LYS A 93 0.67 4.64 -0.62
C LYS A 93 1.89 5.32 0.00
N LYS A 94 3.06 4.66 0.11
CA LYS A 94 4.30 5.41 0.32
C LYS A 94 4.64 6.29 -0.90
N PHE A 95 4.27 5.90 -2.11
CA PHE A 95 4.38 6.74 -3.32
C PHE A 95 3.18 7.66 -3.62
N LYS A 96 2.06 7.55 -2.89
CA LYS A 96 0.86 8.40 -3.03
C LYS A 96 0.66 9.34 -1.84
N LEU A 97 1.27 9.07 -0.70
CA LEU A 97 1.55 10.09 0.31
C LEU A 97 2.76 10.94 -0.09
N ILE A 98 3.61 10.42 -0.97
CA ILE A 98 4.71 11.13 -1.64
C ILE A 98 4.43 11.21 -3.16
N SER A 99 3.16 11.25 -3.56
CA SER A 99 2.85 11.96 -4.81
C SER A 99 2.66 13.37 -4.33
N GLN A 100 3.73 14.16 -4.42
CA GLN A 100 3.70 15.63 -4.49
C GLN A 100 2.27 16.15 -4.45
N LYS A 101 1.72 16.35 -3.24
CA LYS A 101 0.79 17.45 -3.08
C LYS A 101 1.77 18.61 -3.20
N ASP A 102 1.93 19.13 -4.42
CA ASP A 102 2.84 20.23 -4.73
C ASP A 102 2.76 21.19 -3.54
N SER A 103 3.88 21.53 -2.89
CA SER A 103 3.86 22.44 -1.72
C SER A 103 2.99 23.65 -2.04
N ASN A 104 3.13 24.15 -3.26
CA ASN A 104 2.30 25.19 -3.85
C ASN A 104 0.79 24.93 -3.75
N VAL A 105 0.29 23.71 -4.01
CA VAL A 105 -1.15 23.39 -3.94
C VAL A 105 -1.63 23.31 -2.49
N LEU A 106 -0.80 22.86 -1.55
CA LEU A 106 -1.12 22.90 -0.12
C LEU A 106 -1.16 24.33 0.42
N ASP A 107 -0.18 25.15 0.03
CA ASP A 107 -0.10 26.57 0.40
C ASP A 107 -1.29 27.34 -0.19
N LEU A 108 -1.62 27.10 -1.48
CA LEU A 108 -2.81 27.66 -2.11
C LEU A 108 -4.12 27.18 -1.47
N GLN A 109 -4.18 25.92 -1.02
CA GLN A 109 -5.34 25.40 -0.29
C GLN A 109 -5.50 26.17 1.03
N LYS A 110 -4.41 26.35 1.78
CA LYS A 110 -4.42 27.06 3.06
C LYS A 110 -4.77 28.54 2.90
N ASP A 111 -4.22 29.21 1.88
CA ASP A 111 -4.56 30.61 1.56
C ASP A 111 -6.05 30.77 1.21
N LEU A 112 -6.63 29.81 0.48
CA LEU A 112 -8.04 29.81 0.16
C LEU A 112 -8.89 29.53 1.40
N GLU A 113 -8.50 28.60 2.25
CA GLU A 113 -9.16 28.35 3.54
C GLU A 113 -9.14 29.60 4.43
N GLU A 114 -8.01 30.29 4.55
CA GLU A 114 -7.87 31.53 5.34
C GLU A 114 -8.72 32.68 4.78
N LYS A 115 -8.75 32.87 3.46
CA LYS A 115 -9.55 33.95 2.83
C LYS A 115 -11.04 33.67 2.80
N THR A 116 -11.44 32.43 2.61
CA THR A 116 -12.86 32.06 2.46
C THR A 116 -13.51 31.65 3.77
N GLY A 117 -12.72 31.20 4.76
CA GLY A 117 -13.21 30.62 5.99
C GLY A 117 -13.93 29.29 5.80
N LEU A 118 -13.74 28.63 4.64
CA LEU A 118 -14.37 27.38 4.25
C LEU A 118 -13.33 26.29 4.08
N ASN A 119 -13.75 25.04 4.26
CA ASN A 119 -12.90 23.90 3.94
C ASN A 119 -12.76 23.78 2.42
N VAL A 120 -11.54 23.85 1.91
CA VAL A 120 -11.24 23.78 0.48
C VAL A 120 -10.41 22.55 0.19
N SER A 121 -10.80 21.76 -0.82
CA SER A 121 -10.01 20.64 -1.29
C SER A 121 -9.63 20.85 -2.75
N ILE A 122 -8.32 20.96 -3.02
CA ILE A 122 -7.78 21.09 -4.36
C ILE A 122 -7.23 19.74 -4.81
N ASN A 123 -7.79 19.20 -5.89
CA ASN A 123 -7.31 17.98 -6.53
C ASN A 123 -6.84 18.28 -7.95
N ASN A 124 -5.53 18.34 -8.15
CA ASN A 124 -4.93 18.62 -9.46
C ASN A 124 -4.53 17.31 -10.16
N LYS A 125 -4.89 17.17 -11.44
CA LYS A 125 -4.47 16.06 -12.30
C LYS A 125 -3.15 16.42 -13.00
N LYS A 126 -2.41 15.41 -13.45
CA LYS A 126 -1.09 15.55 -14.11
C LYS A 126 -1.06 16.40 -15.40
N ASN A 127 -2.21 16.82 -15.91
CA ASN A 127 -2.38 17.62 -17.12
C ASN A 127 -2.75 19.09 -16.83
N ASN A 128 -2.39 19.63 -15.65
CA ASN A 128 -2.75 20.97 -15.18
C ASN A 128 -4.27 21.25 -15.13
N SER A 129 -5.11 20.22 -15.19
CA SER A 129 -6.55 20.33 -14.97
C SER A 129 -6.88 19.80 -13.58
N GLY A 130 -7.73 20.50 -12.85
CA GLY A 130 -8.04 20.15 -11.48
C GLY A 130 -9.50 20.38 -11.14
N ILE A 131 -9.88 19.89 -9.96
CA ILE A 131 -11.17 20.17 -9.34
C ILE A 131 -10.86 20.85 -8.02
N ILE A 132 -11.47 22.02 -7.82
CA ILE A 132 -11.52 22.70 -6.53
C ILE A 132 -12.90 22.43 -5.95
N SER A 133 -12.95 21.85 -4.75
CA SER A 133 -14.17 21.55 -4.04
C SER A 133 -14.25 22.38 -2.77
N PHE A 134 -15.37 23.09 -2.59
CA PHE A 134 -15.66 23.85 -1.39
C PHE A 134 -16.74 23.14 -0.59
N GLU A 135 -16.48 22.93 0.69
CA GLU A 135 -17.47 22.43 1.63
C GLU A 135 -18.06 23.60 2.42
N TYR A 136 -19.37 23.78 2.32
CA TYR A 136 -20.12 24.81 3.03
C TYR A 136 -21.09 24.16 4.01
N ARG A 137 -21.32 24.80 5.14
CA ARG A 137 -22.25 24.31 6.18
C ARG A 137 -23.65 24.87 6.02
N ASP A 138 -23.78 26.08 5.46
CA ASP A 138 -25.03 26.81 5.36
C ASP A 138 -25.17 27.52 4.00
N LEU A 139 -26.41 27.79 3.58
CA LEU A 139 -26.70 28.50 2.32
C LEU A 139 -26.08 29.90 2.28
N ASN A 140 -26.01 30.59 3.43
CA ASN A 140 -25.35 31.89 3.55
C ASN A 140 -23.85 31.83 3.18
N GLN A 141 -23.17 30.71 3.46
CA GLN A 141 -21.77 30.52 3.07
C GLN A 141 -21.63 30.28 1.58
N LEU A 142 -22.54 29.51 0.99
CA LEU A 142 -22.62 29.30 -0.44
C LEU A 142 -22.84 30.62 -1.20
N ASP A 143 -23.78 31.45 -0.74
CA ASP A 143 -24.07 32.75 -1.35
C ASP A 143 -22.86 33.71 -1.28
N LYS A 144 -22.16 33.75 -0.13
CA LYS A 144 -20.93 34.52 0.00
C LYS A 144 -19.87 34.05 -1.01
N LEU A 145 -19.67 32.74 -1.12
CA LEU A 145 -18.71 32.16 -2.05
C LEU A 145 -19.06 32.48 -3.51
N ILE A 146 -20.33 32.32 -3.88
CA ILE A 146 -20.80 32.66 -5.23
C ILE A 146 -20.60 34.16 -5.52
N ASN A 147 -20.90 35.03 -4.55
CA ASN A 147 -20.72 36.47 -4.72
C ASN A 147 -19.25 36.87 -4.86
N VAL A 148 -18.34 36.23 -4.11
CA VAL A 148 -16.89 36.47 -4.26
C VAL A 148 -16.39 36.04 -5.64
N ILE A 149 -16.85 34.90 -6.15
CA ILE A 149 -16.48 34.42 -7.49
C ILE A 149 -17.04 35.38 -8.56
N LYS A 150 -18.33 35.73 -8.49
CA LYS A 150 -18.99 36.66 -9.44
C LYS A 150 -18.37 38.06 -9.47
N LYS A 151 -17.72 38.49 -8.39
CA LYS A 151 -17.11 39.83 -8.30
C LYS A 151 -15.72 39.88 -8.94
N ASN A 152 -15.02 38.74 -9.03
CA ASN A 152 -13.62 38.66 -9.48
C ASN A 152 -13.45 37.92 -10.82
N TYR A 153 -14.56 37.58 -11.47
CA TYR A 153 -14.66 37.00 -12.81
C TYR A 153 -15.64 37.84 -13.63
#